data_AF-A0A8H3HUS3-F1
#
_entry.id   AF-A0A8H3HUS3-F1
#
_cell.length_a   1.000
_cell.length_b   1.000
_cell.length_c   1.000
_cell.angle_alpha   90.00
_cell.angle_beta   90.00
_cell.angle_gamma   90.00
#
_symmetry.space_group_name_H-M   'P 1'
#
loop_
_entity.id
_entity.type
_entity.pdbx_description
1 polymer ?
#
loop_
_entity_poly.entity_id
_entity_poly.type
_entity_poly.pdbx_seq_one_letter_code
_entity_poly.pdbx_strand_id
1 'polypeptide(L)'
;MRNKVYNYHLDTKELVVHEYEEPVTALVIRADVPGLACAAARGFALLHPPSTGSEKGRIEYLATPLTAEEEAIRRFNDGACDAKGRFLAGTLGDENAKGGSLWSYGIGDEGVRLVDGGDISDSNGLGWTLDNKIMYYTNSRHSQIIAYDYDIETGVVSGRRVHIDIPKIHGFPDGLCFDSEGGLWSAHWRGSKLVRFSPEGKPTLVVQIPGALNITACTFGGLNDDRLFVTTASPEASPDANASLSDYPQSGDLFEVDLKGRFKGCKWRHEFR
;
A
#
# COMPACT_ATOMS: atom_id res chain seq x y z
N MET A 1 -16.08 -2.91 11.86
CA MET A 1 -14.64 -2.57 11.76
C MET A 1 -14.38 -1.31 12.56
N ARG A 2 -13.23 -1.19 13.24
CA ARG A 2 -12.83 0.07 13.88
C ARG A 2 -11.83 0.77 12.96
N ASN A 3 -12.12 1.99 12.54
CA ASN A 3 -11.26 2.75 11.64
C ASN A 3 -10.14 3.37 12.48
N LYS A 4 -8.93 2.82 12.37
CA LYS A 4 -7.82 3.13 13.27
C LYS A 4 -6.56 3.46 12.49
N VAL A 5 -5.82 4.43 12.99
CA VAL A 5 -4.42 4.66 12.61
C VAL A 5 -3.54 4.37 13.82
N TYR A 6 -2.48 3.62 13.59
CA TYR A 6 -1.54 3.16 14.60
C TYR A 6 -0.22 3.90 14.41
N ASN A 7 0.32 4.46 15.49
CA ASN A 7 1.66 5.02 15.54
C ASN A 7 2.46 4.24 16.59
N TYR A 8 3.48 3.53 16.15
CA TYR A 8 4.32 2.70 17.00
C TYR A 8 5.74 3.27 17.06
N HIS A 9 6.17 3.69 18.25
CA HIS A 9 7.50 4.22 18.46
C HIS A 9 8.47 3.08 18.77
N LEU A 10 9.44 2.84 17.88
CA LEU A 10 10.33 1.66 17.96
C LEU A 10 11.18 1.60 19.24
N ASP A 11 11.70 2.74 19.72
CA ASP A 11 12.59 2.75 20.89
C ASP A 11 11.83 2.60 22.22
N THR A 12 10.76 3.39 22.41
CA THR A 12 9.95 3.37 23.64
C THR A 12 8.94 2.22 23.66
N LYS A 13 8.66 1.62 22.50
CA LYS A 13 7.60 0.62 22.28
C LYS A 13 6.20 1.14 22.59
N GLU A 14 6.04 2.46 22.60
CA GLU A 14 4.75 3.10 22.78
C GLU A 14 3.89 2.91 21.53
N LEU A 15 2.64 2.46 21.73
CA LEU A 15 1.64 2.35 20.67
C LEU A 15 0.53 3.36 20.93
N VAL A 16 0.46 4.37 20.07
CA VAL A 16 -0.64 5.33 20.04
C VAL A 16 -1.63 4.90 18.97
N VAL A 17 -2.92 4.91 19.31
CA VAL A 17 -3.99 4.52 18.40
C VAL A 17 -5.02 5.64 18.35
N HIS A 18 -5.28 6.14 17.15
CA HIS A 18 -6.33 7.12 16.89
C HIS A 18 -7.48 6.48 16.12
N GLU A 19 -8.71 6.74 16.56
CA GLU A 19 -9.92 6.28 15.86
C GLU A 19 -10.50 7.37 14.97
N TYR A 20 -11.09 6.98 13.84
CA TYR A 20 -11.67 7.88 12.83
C TYR A 20 -13.10 7.45 12.47
N GLU A 21 -13.83 8.33 11.79
CA GLU A 21 -15.21 8.03 11.36
C GLU A 21 -15.26 7.14 10.13
N GLU A 22 -14.30 7.28 9.22
CA GLU A 22 -14.22 6.53 7.96
C GLU A 22 -12.93 5.72 7.87
N PRO A 23 -12.91 4.64 7.07
CA PRO A 23 -11.68 3.88 6.79
C PRO A 23 -10.56 4.77 6.25
N VAL A 24 -9.37 4.59 6.81
CA VAL A 24 -8.09 5.11 6.31
C VAL A 24 -7.33 3.92 5.75
N THR A 25 -6.89 3.99 4.51
CA THR A 25 -6.42 2.81 3.77
C THR A 25 -4.96 2.90 3.33
N ALA A 26 -4.45 4.11 3.13
CA ALA A 26 -3.02 4.37 2.92
C ALA A 26 -2.62 5.68 3.60
N LEU A 27 -1.37 5.77 4.07
CA LEU A 27 -0.83 6.93 4.79
C LEU A 27 0.46 7.39 4.14
N VAL A 28 0.63 8.71 4.02
CA VAL A 28 1.86 9.34 3.53
C VAL A 28 2.24 10.51 4.43
N ILE A 29 3.55 10.71 4.59
CA ILE A 29 4.12 11.83 5.33
C ILE A 29 4.03 13.08 4.46
N ARG A 30 3.77 14.23 5.09
CA ARG A 30 3.76 15.54 4.41
C ARG A 30 5.15 16.16 4.52
N ALA A 31 5.72 16.59 3.39
CA ALA A 31 7.09 17.08 3.32
C ALA A 31 7.26 18.46 3.98
N ASP A 32 6.34 19.39 3.67
CA ASP A 32 6.53 20.81 3.98
C ASP A 32 5.89 21.24 5.30
N VAL A 33 4.99 20.43 5.87
CA VAL A 33 4.26 20.74 7.10
C VAL A 33 3.99 19.48 7.93
N PRO A 34 3.90 19.60 9.27
CA PRO A 34 3.61 18.45 10.11
C PRO A 34 2.27 17.78 9.79
N GLY A 35 2.23 16.45 9.94
CA GLY A 35 1.02 15.64 9.86
C GLY A 35 1.05 14.62 8.72
N LEU A 36 -0.09 13.96 8.53
CA LEU A 36 -0.26 12.90 7.54
C LEU A 36 -1.31 13.30 6.52
N ALA A 37 -1.08 12.91 5.27
CA ALA A 37 -2.14 12.76 4.29
C ALA A 37 -2.49 11.28 4.15
N CYS A 38 -3.68 10.99 3.63
CA CYS A 38 -4.15 9.64 3.46
C CYS A 38 -5.01 9.46 2.21
N ALA A 39 -5.05 8.22 1.74
CA ALA A 39 -6.21 7.73 1.02
C ALA A 39 -7.22 7.25 2.07
N ALA A 40 -8.42 7.81 2.01
CA ALA A 40 -9.57 7.41 2.80
C ALA A 40 -10.65 6.85 1.87
N ALA A 41 -11.75 6.35 2.43
CA ALA A 41 -12.78 5.64 1.67
C ALA A 41 -13.14 6.30 0.31
N ARG A 42 -13.26 7.62 0.27
CA ARG A 42 -13.78 8.38 -0.88
C ARG A 42 -12.73 9.09 -1.72
N GLY A 43 -11.47 9.14 -1.27
CA GLY A 43 -10.44 9.91 -1.97
C GLY A 43 -9.24 10.31 -1.11
N PHE A 44 -8.61 11.42 -1.49
CA PHE A 44 -7.40 11.95 -0.88
C PHE A 44 -7.76 12.96 0.21
N ALA A 45 -7.12 12.85 1.36
CA ALA A 45 -7.47 13.66 2.53
C ALA A 45 -6.25 14.02 3.39
N LEU A 46 -6.41 15.05 4.21
CA LEU A 46 -5.55 15.32 5.35
C LEU A 46 -6.11 14.66 6.60
N LEU A 47 -5.23 14.05 7.38
CA LEU A 47 -5.59 13.36 8.59
C LEU A 47 -5.30 14.23 9.81
N HIS A 48 -6.34 14.56 10.58
CA HIS A 48 -6.23 15.33 11.81
C HIS A 48 -6.43 14.39 13.00
N PRO A 49 -5.40 14.12 13.82
CA PRO A 49 -5.56 13.32 15.02
C PRO A 49 -6.51 14.02 16.02
N PRO A 50 -7.17 13.26 16.91
CA PRO A 50 -8.04 13.85 17.91
C PRO A 50 -7.23 14.71 18.90
N SER A 51 -7.80 15.84 19.32
CA SER A 51 -7.19 16.75 20.29
C SER A 51 -7.20 16.19 21.71
N THR A 52 -8.10 15.23 22.00
CA THR A 52 -8.28 14.58 23.29
C THR A 52 -8.55 13.09 23.10
N GLY A 53 -8.31 12.26 24.13
CA GLY A 53 -8.50 10.81 24.03
C GLY A 53 -9.94 10.31 23.93
N SER A 54 -10.95 11.19 24.05
CA SER A 54 -12.37 10.82 24.00
C SER A 54 -13.03 11.06 22.65
N GLU A 55 -12.35 11.73 21.72
CA GLU A 55 -12.90 12.11 20.42
C GLU A 55 -12.26 11.29 19.30
N LYS A 56 -12.98 11.17 18.18
CA LYS A 56 -12.41 10.64 16.95
C LYS A 56 -11.63 11.73 16.23
N GLY A 57 -10.57 11.33 15.52
CA GLY A 57 -9.88 12.21 14.59
C GLY A 57 -10.76 12.57 13.39
N ARG A 58 -10.39 13.65 12.70
CA ARG A 58 -11.11 14.17 11.54
C ARG A 58 -10.37 13.85 10.24
N ILE A 59 -11.12 13.49 9.21
CA ILE A 59 -10.64 13.34 7.84
C ILE A 59 -11.10 14.57 7.05
N GLU A 60 -10.17 15.33 6.52
CA GLU A 60 -10.45 16.52 5.70
C GLU A 60 -10.13 16.20 4.24
N TYR A 61 -11.16 15.94 3.44
CA TYR A 61 -10.98 15.58 2.04
C TYR A 61 -10.42 16.75 1.22
N LEU A 62 -9.33 16.47 0.51
CA LEU A 62 -8.74 17.33 -0.51
C LEU A 62 -9.41 17.10 -1.87
N ALA A 63 -9.78 15.84 -2.15
CA ALA A 63 -10.50 15.45 -3.36
C ALA A 63 -11.26 14.14 -3.15
N THR A 64 -12.49 14.08 -3.68
CA THR A 64 -13.33 12.88 -3.74
C THR A 64 -13.71 12.61 -5.20
N PRO A 65 -12.89 11.88 -5.98
CA PRO A 65 -13.08 11.77 -7.42
C PRO A 65 -14.17 10.77 -7.85
N LEU A 66 -14.70 9.97 -6.92
CA LEU A 66 -15.71 8.95 -7.20
C LEU A 66 -17.11 9.55 -7.29
N THR A 67 -17.97 9.01 -8.16
CA THR A 67 -19.40 9.37 -8.15
C THR A 67 -20.10 8.74 -6.94
N ALA A 68 -21.31 9.22 -6.61
CA ALA A 68 -22.08 8.65 -5.50
C ALA A 68 -22.39 7.15 -5.69
N GLU A 69 -22.62 6.71 -6.93
CA GLU A 69 -22.84 5.30 -7.27
C GLU A 69 -21.57 4.47 -7.06
N GLU A 70 -20.40 5.04 -7.36
CA GLU A 70 -19.11 4.37 -7.14
C GLU A 70 -18.80 4.27 -5.64
N GLU A 71 -18.93 5.38 -4.89
CA GLU A 71 -18.73 5.40 -3.43
C GLU A 71 -19.62 4.38 -2.68
N ALA A 72 -20.79 4.04 -3.23
CA ALA A 72 -21.69 3.06 -2.63
C ALA A 72 -21.16 1.61 -2.69
N ILE A 73 -20.26 1.30 -3.62
CA ILE A 73 -19.81 -0.08 -3.88
C ILE A 73 -18.30 -0.27 -3.83
N ARG A 74 -17.51 0.81 -3.79
CA ARG A 74 -16.06 0.74 -3.69
C ARG A 74 -15.47 1.86 -2.86
N ARG A 75 -14.22 1.63 -2.47
CA ARG A 75 -13.39 2.59 -1.74
C ARG A 75 -11.99 2.61 -2.32
N PHE A 76 -11.22 3.66 -1.99
CA PHE A 76 -9.77 3.59 -2.11
C PHE A 76 -9.17 2.49 -1.23
N ASN A 77 -7.99 2.03 -1.61
CA ASN A 77 -7.22 1.00 -0.91
C ASN A 77 -5.77 1.48 -0.72
N ASP A 78 -4.79 0.89 -1.40
CA ASP A 78 -3.39 1.29 -1.20
C ASP A 78 -3.00 2.56 -1.99
N GLY A 79 -1.92 3.20 -1.53
CA GLY A 79 -1.45 4.48 -2.01
C GLY A 79 0.02 4.76 -1.64
N ALA A 80 0.74 5.46 -2.52
CA ALA A 80 2.11 5.91 -2.29
C ALA A 80 2.39 7.20 -3.07
N CYS A 81 3.41 7.95 -2.63
CA CYS A 81 3.85 9.16 -3.33
C CYS A 81 4.91 8.86 -4.37
N ASP A 82 4.88 9.55 -5.51
CA ASP A 82 6.01 9.57 -6.44
C ASP A 82 7.19 10.38 -5.87
N ALA A 83 8.31 10.47 -6.61
CA ALA A 83 9.50 11.19 -6.15
C ALA A 83 9.36 12.73 -6.19
N LYS A 84 8.31 13.27 -6.81
CA LYS A 84 7.99 14.70 -6.77
C LYS A 84 7.04 15.04 -5.64
N GLY A 85 6.32 14.05 -5.10
CA GLY A 85 5.37 14.17 -4.02
C GLY A 85 3.91 14.10 -4.45
N ARG A 86 3.61 13.65 -5.67
CA ARG A 86 2.22 13.37 -6.07
C ARG A 86 1.74 12.13 -5.36
N PHE A 87 0.57 12.18 -4.74
CA PHE A 87 0.00 11.03 -4.06
C PHE A 87 -0.85 10.22 -5.03
N LEU A 88 -0.43 9.00 -5.34
CA LEU A 88 -1.23 8.06 -6.11
C LEU A 88 -1.91 7.08 -5.17
N ALA A 89 -3.17 6.77 -5.45
CA ALA A 89 -3.92 5.76 -4.73
C ALA A 89 -5.01 5.21 -5.66
N GLY A 90 -5.36 3.95 -5.49
CA GLY A 90 -6.40 3.35 -6.32
C GLY A 90 -7.50 2.68 -5.52
N THR A 91 -8.55 2.30 -6.23
CA THR A 91 -9.79 1.78 -5.68
C THR A 91 -9.93 0.28 -5.88
N LEU A 92 -10.77 -0.32 -5.03
CA LEU A 92 -11.22 -1.69 -5.23
C LEU A 92 -12.21 -1.75 -6.39
N GLY A 93 -12.21 -2.86 -7.13
CA GLY A 93 -13.27 -3.20 -8.06
C GLY A 93 -14.49 -3.77 -7.32
N ASP A 94 -15.56 -3.98 -8.07
CA ASP A 94 -16.77 -4.64 -7.58
C ASP A 94 -16.56 -6.12 -7.25
N GLU A 95 -17.63 -6.82 -6.86
CA GLU A 95 -17.61 -8.26 -6.58
C GLU A 95 -17.08 -9.12 -7.75
N ASN A 96 -17.18 -8.62 -8.98
CA ASN A 96 -16.72 -9.28 -10.20
C ASN A 96 -15.31 -8.87 -10.63
N ALA A 97 -14.56 -8.17 -9.76
CA ALA A 97 -13.20 -7.71 -10.01
C ALA A 97 -13.11 -6.66 -11.12
N LYS A 98 -14.11 -5.78 -11.24
CA LYS A 98 -14.17 -4.75 -12.28
C LYS A 98 -14.41 -3.35 -11.74
N GLY A 99 -14.00 -2.35 -12.52
CA GLY A 99 -14.31 -0.94 -12.24
C GLY A 99 -13.47 -0.32 -11.13
N GLY A 100 -12.39 -0.98 -10.70
CA GLY A 100 -11.34 -0.32 -9.94
C GLY A 100 -10.64 0.74 -10.82
N SER A 101 -9.98 1.69 -10.17
CA SER A 101 -9.33 2.81 -10.84
C SER A 101 -8.14 3.30 -10.03
N LEU A 102 -7.08 3.75 -10.71
CA LEU A 102 -5.92 4.40 -10.12
C LEU A 102 -6.04 5.91 -10.34
N TRP A 103 -5.85 6.68 -9.27
CA TRP A 103 -5.93 8.13 -9.27
C TRP A 103 -4.63 8.74 -8.75
N SER A 104 -4.40 10.00 -9.10
CA SER A 104 -3.28 10.81 -8.61
C SER A 104 -3.84 12.13 -8.10
N TYR A 105 -3.38 12.57 -6.93
CA TYR A 105 -3.52 13.92 -6.44
C TYR A 105 -2.16 14.61 -6.55
N GLY A 106 -2.10 15.62 -7.41
CA GLY A 106 -0.88 16.35 -7.74
C GLY A 106 -0.60 17.53 -6.82
N ILE A 107 0.50 18.23 -7.11
CA ILE A 107 1.01 19.34 -6.29
C ILE A 107 0.55 20.67 -6.88
N GLY A 108 0.23 21.64 -6.02
CA GLY A 108 -0.23 22.96 -6.45
C GLY A 108 -1.57 22.89 -7.18
N ASP A 109 -1.61 23.37 -8.42
CA ASP A 109 -2.84 23.44 -9.22
C ASP A 109 -3.13 22.15 -10.02
N GLU A 110 -2.31 21.09 -9.89
CA GLU A 110 -2.50 19.82 -10.63
C GLU A 110 -3.80 19.09 -10.24
N GLY A 111 -4.26 19.23 -8.99
CA GLY A 111 -5.51 18.63 -8.51
C GLY A 111 -5.55 17.11 -8.62
N VAL A 112 -6.78 16.55 -8.66
CA VAL A 112 -7.00 15.11 -8.81
C VAL A 112 -7.17 14.72 -10.29
N ARG A 113 -6.55 13.61 -10.71
CA ARG A 113 -6.67 13.06 -12.07
C ARG A 113 -6.79 11.54 -12.06
N LEU A 114 -7.53 11.01 -13.04
CA LEU A 114 -7.55 9.58 -13.34
C LEU A 114 -6.23 9.20 -14.02
N VAL A 115 -5.58 8.17 -13.50
CA VAL A 115 -4.32 7.61 -14.03
C VAL A 115 -4.60 6.39 -14.89
N ASP A 116 -5.41 5.47 -14.40
CA ASP A 116 -5.88 4.28 -15.12
C ASP A 116 -7.28 3.91 -14.64
N GLY A 117 -8.25 3.88 -15.55
CA GLY A 117 -9.63 3.42 -15.29
C GLY A 117 -9.95 2.07 -15.95
N GLY A 118 -8.92 1.33 -16.37
CA GLY A 118 -9.03 0.08 -17.10
C GLY A 118 -9.31 -1.14 -16.23
N ASP A 119 -8.70 -2.26 -16.58
CA ASP A 119 -8.94 -3.58 -15.97
C ASP A 119 -8.24 -3.73 -14.61
N ILE A 120 -8.74 -3.01 -13.61
CA ILE A 120 -8.27 -3.01 -12.23
C ILE A 120 -9.27 -3.77 -11.36
N SER A 121 -8.78 -4.85 -10.75
CA SER A 121 -9.58 -5.72 -9.88
C SER A 121 -9.59 -5.25 -8.45
N ASP A 122 -8.42 -5.16 -7.81
CA ASP A 122 -8.22 -4.61 -6.47
C ASP A 122 -6.87 -3.90 -6.42
N SER A 123 -6.95 -2.58 -6.26
CA SER A 123 -5.77 -1.74 -6.19
C SER A 123 -4.98 -1.94 -4.93
N ASN A 124 -3.70 -2.28 -5.07
CA ASN A 124 -2.81 -2.46 -3.94
C ASN A 124 -1.44 -1.87 -4.23
N GLY A 125 -0.42 -2.34 -3.51
CA GLY A 125 0.98 -1.92 -3.57
C GLY A 125 1.40 -1.19 -4.84
N LEU A 126 1.95 0.00 -4.67
CA LEU A 126 2.54 0.78 -5.75
C LEU A 126 3.90 1.35 -5.36
N GLY A 127 4.75 1.53 -6.36
CA GLY A 127 6.08 2.10 -6.17
C GLY A 127 6.79 2.33 -7.50
N TRP A 128 7.97 2.94 -7.45
CA TRP A 128 8.71 3.33 -8.64
C TRP A 128 10.12 2.74 -8.63
N THR A 129 10.67 2.52 -9.82
CA THR A 129 12.11 2.25 -9.97
C THR A 129 12.94 3.41 -9.42
N LEU A 130 14.18 3.11 -9.04
CA LEU A 130 15.10 4.12 -8.48
C LEU A 130 15.40 5.28 -9.44
N ASP A 131 15.21 5.11 -10.74
CA ASP A 131 15.35 6.16 -11.74
C ASP A 131 14.01 6.85 -12.09
N ASN A 132 12.94 6.49 -11.40
CA ASN A 132 11.57 7.00 -11.54
C ASN A 132 10.93 6.78 -12.93
N LYS A 133 11.48 5.89 -13.75
CA LYS A 133 11.00 5.67 -15.12
C LYS A 133 9.88 4.65 -15.22
N ILE A 134 9.80 3.73 -14.27
CA ILE A 134 8.77 2.69 -14.26
C ILE A 134 7.99 2.79 -12.96
N MET A 135 6.68 2.82 -13.07
CA MET A 135 5.77 2.65 -11.94
C MET A 135 5.28 1.21 -11.94
N TYR A 136 5.37 0.56 -10.78
CA TYR A 136 4.80 -0.75 -10.52
C TYR A 136 3.57 -0.64 -9.65
N TYR A 137 2.64 -1.55 -9.87
CA TYR A 137 1.33 -1.54 -9.24
C TYR A 137 0.75 -2.95 -9.12
N THR A 138 0.22 -3.31 -7.95
CA THR A 138 -0.42 -4.59 -7.70
C THR A 138 -1.89 -4.58 -8.11
N ASN A 139 -2.28 -5.54 -8.96
CA ASN A 139 -3.65 -5.86 -9.32
C ASN A 139 -4.04 -7.22 -8.72
N SER A 140 -4.57 -7.20 -7.49
CA SER A 140 -4.53 -8.37 -6.59
C SER A 140 -5.33 -9.57 -7.08
N ARG A 141 -6.62 -9.43 -7.46
CA ARG A 141 -7.46 -10.56 -7.90
C ARG A 141 -7.10 -11.08 -9.29
N HIS A 142 -6.43 -10.28 -10.11
CA HIS A 142 -5.75 -10.74 -11.32
C HIS A 142 -4.43 -11.46 -11.05
N SER A 143 -3.93 -11.42 -9.81
CA SER A 143 -2.68 -12.06 -9.39
C SER A 143 -1.45 -11.52 -10.13
N GLN A 144 -1.44 -10.22 -10.41
CA GLN A 144 -0.46 -9.58 -11.29
C GLN A 144 0.15 -8.34 -10.63
N ILE A 145 1.44 -8.12 -10.89
CA ILE A 145 2.09 -6.81 -10.73
C ILE A 145 2.25 -6.22 -12.13
N ILE A 146 1.63 -5.07 -12.33
CA ILE A 146 1.59 -4.32 -13.58
C ILE A 146 2.72 -3.28 -13.56
N ALA A 147 3.35 -3.06 -14.71
CA ALA A 147 4.29 -1.98 -14.95
C ALA A 147 3.72 -0.97 -15.93
N TYR A 148 4.06 0.30 -15.69
CA TYR A 148 3.84 1.42 -16.60
C TYR A 148 5.15 2.14 -16.83
N ASP A 149 5.37 2.61 -18.05
CA ASP A 149 6.35 3.68 -18.27
C ASP A 149 5.78 4.95 -17.63
N TYR A 150 6.59 5.60 -16.79
CA TYR A 150 6.18 6.70 -15.92
C TYR A 150 7.03 7.93 -16.21
N ASP A 151 6.38 9.02 -16.58
CA ASP A 151 7.04 10.31 -16.69
C ASP A 151 6.97 11.02 -15.34
N ILE A 152 8.10 11.07 -14.62
CA ILE A 152 8.18 11.75 -13.33
C ILE A 152 7.90 13.26 -13.43
N GLU A 153 8.12 13.87 -14.59
CA GLU A 153 7.90 15.31 -14.78
C GLU A 153 6.42 15.66 -14.83
N THR A 154 5.58 14.78 -15.40
CA THR A 154 4.14 15.03 -15.62
C THR A 154 3.21 14.10 -14.84
N GLY A 155 3.73 12.99 -14.32
CA GLY A 155 2.97 11.92 -13.67
C GLY A 155 2.19 11.03 -14.64
N VAL A 156 2.35 11.22 -15.95
CA VAL A 156 1.62 10.44 -16.98
C VAL A 156 2.18 9.02 -17.04
N VAL A 157 1.26 8.05 -17.16
CA VAL A 157 1.58 6.63 -17.35
C VAL A 157 1.35 6.22 -18.80
N SER A 158 2.13 5.28 -19.31
CA SER A 158 1.92 4.62 -20.59
C SER A 158 2.46 3.19 -20.57
N GLY A 159 2.32 2.44 -21.67
CA GLY A 159 2.98 1.14 -21.81
C GLY A 159 2.54 0.07 -20.78
N ARG A 160 1.26 0.08 -20.36
CA ARG A 160 0.69 -0.88 -19.39
C ARG A 160 1.02 -2.32 -19.80
N ARG A 161 1.68 -3.07 -18.92
CA ARG A 161 2.08 -4.46 -19.17
C ARG A 161 2.12 -5.26 -17.88
N VAL A 162 1.81 -6.54 -17.96
CA VAL A 162 2.07 -7.48 -16.85
C VAL A 162 3.58 -7.64 -16.72
N HIS A 163 4.13 -7.33 -15.55
CA HIS A 163 5.55 -7.53 -15.27
C HIS A 163 5.80 -8.85 -14.54
N ILE A 164 4.98 -9.13 -13.52
CA ILE A 164 5.02 -10.39 -12.76
C ILE A 164 3.60 -10.96 -12.75
N ASP A 165 3.49 -12.22 -13.17
CA ASP A 165 2.27 -13.02 -13.03
C ASP A 165 2.52 -14.08 -11.93
N ILE A 166 1.75 -14.02 -10.86
CA ILE A 166 1.92 -14.86 -9.68
C ILE A 166 0.90 -16.00 -9.75
N PRO A 167 1.33 -17.27 -9.81
CA PRO A 167 0.42 -18.39 -9.73
C PRO A 167 -0.43 -18.31 -8.46
N LYS A 168 -1.77 -18.36 -8.58
CA LYS A 168 -2.71 -18.18 -7.46
C LYS A 168 -2.50 -19.17 -6.30
N ILE A 169 -1.86 -20.32 -6.56
CA ILE A 169 -1.44 -21.27 -5.52
C ILE A 169 -0.43 -20.69 -4.53
N HIS A 170 0.19 -19.56 -4.86
CA HIS A 170 1.12 -18.81 -4.03
C HIS A 170 0.47 -17.63 -3.30
N GLY A 171 -0.87 -17.55 -3.28
CA GLY A 171 -1.61 -16.39 -2.81
C GLY A 171 -1.72 -15.32 -3.88
N PHE A 172 -2.11 -14.13 -3.45
CA PHE A 172 -2.29 -12.94 -4.29
C PHE A 172 -1.30 -11.85 -3.87
N PRO A 173 -0.69 -11.12 -4.82
CA PRO A 173 0.11 -9.96 -4.46
C PRO A 173 -0.77 -8.92 -3.75
N ASP A 174 -0.20 -8.24 -2.77
CA ASP A 174 -0.84 -7.19 -1.97
C ASP A 174 0.06 -5.93 -2.00
N GLY A 175 0.35 -5.30 -0.87
CA GLY A 175 1.32 -4.20 -0.75
C GLY A 175 2.73 -4.58 -1.22
N LEU A 176 3.48 -3.57 -1.69
CA LEU A 176 4.85 -3.72 -2.17
C LEU A 176 5.77 -2.57 -1.73
N CYS A 177 7.08 -2.80 -1.75
CA CYS A 177 8.09 -1.75 -1.61
C CYS A 177 9.36 -2.09 -2.42
N PHE A 178 10.33 -1.18 -2.43
CA PHE A 178 11.62 -1.37 -3.10
C PHE A 178 12.78 -1.29 -2.12
N ASP A 179 13.80 -2.10 -2.38
CA ASP A 179 15.12 -1.89 -1.79
C ASP A 179 16.02 -1.02 -2.67
N SER A 180 17.10 -0.53 -2.08
CA SER A 180 18.12 0.33 -2.68
C SER A 180 18.93 -0.32 -3.81
N GLU A 181 18.79 -1.63 -4.03
CA GLU A 181 19.37 -2.34 -5.18
C GLU A 181 18.38 -2.50 -6.34
N GLY A 182 17.15 -1.99 -6.19
CA GLY A 182 16.08 -2.09 -7.18
C GLY A 182 15.26 -3.38 -7.10
N GLY A 183 15.40 -4.16 -6.02
CA GLY A 183 14.55 -5.32 -5.78
C GLY A 183 13.15 -4.93 -5.32
N LEU A 184 12.12 -5.54 -5.93
CA LEU A 184 10.71 -5.34 -5.58
C LEU A 184 10.30 -6.37 -4.54
N TRP A 185 9.87 -5.92 -3.36
CA TRP A 185 9.32 -6.78 -2.31
C TRP A 185 7.80 -6.76 -2.37
N SER A 186 7.18 -7.93 -2.51
CA SER A 186 5.72 -8.07 -2.57
C SER A 186 5.21 -8.94 -1.43
N ALA A 187 4.20 -8.45 -0.73
CA ALA A 187 3.40 -9.19 0.24
C ALA A 187 2.43 -10.12 -0.48
N HIS A 188 2.24 -11.33 0.06
CA HIS A 188 1.32 -12.31 -0.50
C HIS A 188 0.14 -12.58 0.45
N TRP A 189 -1.01 -12.02 0.11
CA TRP A 189 -2.29 -12.34 0.73
C TRP A 189 -2.62 -13.82 0.51
N ARG A 190 -3.01 -14.54 1.57
CA ARG A 190 -3.17 -16.01 1.58
C ARG A 190 -1.92 -16.80 1.19
N GLY A 191 -0.74 -16.19 1.29
CA GLY A 191 0.52 -16.81 0.89
C GLY A 191 1.50 -17.05 2.03
N SER A 192 1.25 -16.51 3.24
CA SER A 192 2.16 -16.62 4.40
C SER A 192 3.62 -16.25 4.11
N LYS A 193 3.85 -15.31 3.18
CA LYS A 193 5.20 -14.95 2.75
C LYS A 193 5.31 -13.55 2.16
N LEU A 194 6.55 -13.08 2.14
CA LEU A 194 7.03 -12.02 1.27
C LEU A 194 7.94 -12.62 0.20
N VAL A 195 7.90 -12.06 -1.00
CA VAL A 195 8.82 -12.43 -2.09
C VAL A 195 9.51 -11.18 -2.59
N ARG A 196 10.84 -11.24 -2.68
CA ARG A 196 11.67 -10.25 -3.35
C ARG A 196 11.89 -10.68 -4.79
N PHE A 197 11.60 -9.82 -5.75
CA PHE A 197 11.82 -10.01 -7.17
C PHE A 197 12.98 -9.15 -7.67
N SER A 198 13.75 -9.67 -8.63
CA SER A 198 14.73 -8.88 -9.40
C SER A 198 14.01 -7.89 -10.34
N PRO A 199 14.72 -6.91 -10.92
CA PRO A 199 14.14 -6.02 -11.93
C PRO A 199 13.55 -6.72 -13.16
N GLU A 200 13.95 -7.97 -13.42
CA GLU A 200 13.41 -8.82 -14.49
C GLU A 200 12.17 -9.62 -14.05
N GLY A 201 11.66 -9.41 -12.83
CA GLY A 201 10.49 -10.09 -12.29
C GLY A 201 10.76 -11.50 -11.78
N LYS A 202 12.02 -11.88 -11.53
CA LYS A 202 12.38 -13.21 -11.04
C LYS A 202 12.47 -13.24 -9.51
N PRO A 203 11.89 -14.22 -8.80
CA PRO A 203 12.08 -14.37 -7.36
C PRO A 203 13.57 -14.53 -7.01
N THR A 204 14.05 -13.73 -6.05
CA THR A 204 15.43 -13.74 -5.56
C THR A 204 15.53 -14.12 -4.08
N LEU A 205 14.48 -13.84 -3.30
CA LEU A 205 14.38 -14.23 -1.91
C LEU A 205 12.91 -14.45 -1.55
N VAL A 206 12.66 -15.43 -0.68
CA VAL A 206 11.36 -15.66 -0.06
C VAL A 206 11.54 -15.62 1.45
N VAL A 207 10.73 -14.80 2.12
CA VAL A 207 10.65 -14.75 3.59
C VAL A 207 9.34 -15.38 4.00
N GLN A 208 9.40 -16.52 4.69
CA GLN A 208 8.24 -17.23 5.19
C GLN A 208 7.78 -16.64 6.52
N ILE A 209 6.48 -16.44 6.67
CA ILE A 209 5.83 -15.94 7.90
C ILE A 209 4.71 -16.95 8.25
N PRO A 210 5.07 -18.14 8.74
CA PRO A 210 4.13 -19.25 8.88
C PRO A 210 3.01 -18.99 9.91
N GLY A 211 3.23 -18.07 10.85
CA GLY A 211 2.23 -17.70 11.85
C GLY A 211 1.11 -16.79 11.34
N ALA A 212 1.20 -16.27 10.10
CA ALA A 212 0.21 -15.37 9.53
C ALA A 212 -0.17 -15.78 8.09
N LEU A 213 -1.46 -15.88 7.79
CA LEU A 213 -1.92 -16.29 6.45
C LEU A 213 -1.88 -15.14 5.44
N ASN A 214 -2.44 -14.00 5.84
CA ASN A 214 -2.67 -12.86 4.99
C ASN A 214 -1.57 -11.82 5.24
N ILE A 215 -0.51 -11.85 4.43
CA ILE A 215 0.54 -10.82 4.47
C ILE A 215 0.07 -9.64 3.61
N THR A 216 -0.04 -8.44 4.19
CA THR A 216 -0.73 -7.31 3.55
C THR A 216 0.20 -6.29 2.93
N ALA A 217 1.24 -5.85 3.62
CA ALA A 217 2.17 -4.87 3.06
C ALA A 217 3.54 -4.97 3.73
N CYS A 218 4.53 -4.31 3.15
CA CYS A 218 5.84 -4.19 3.76
C CYS A 218 6.50 -2.84 3.45
N THR A 219 7.35 -2.37 4.36
CA THR A 219 8.18 -1.18 4.14
C THR A 219 9.48 -1.28 4.94
N PHE A 220 10.55 -0.71 4.40
CA PHE A 220 11.81 -0.61 5.11
C PHE A 220 11.78 0.54 6.11
N GLY A 221 12.53 0.39 7.21
CA GLY A 221 12.74 1.45 8.17
C GLY A 221 13.84 1.12 9.18
N GLY A 222 13.77 1.78 10.34
CA GLY A 222 14.85 1.77 11.32
C GLY A 222 16.00 2.71 10.94
N LEU A 223 16.93 2.95 11.87
CA LEU A 223 17.99 3.96 11.71
C LEU A 223 18.91 3.74 10.49
N ASN A 224 19.02 2.50 10.00
CA ASN A 224 19.90 2.15 8.88
C ASN A 224 19.13 1.70 7.63
N ASP A 225 17.80 1.83 7.63
CA ASP A 225 16.87 1.32 6.61
C ASP A 225 17.05 -0.19 6.31
N ASP A 226 17.50 -0.99 7.27
CA ASP A 226 17.78 -2.43 7.13
C ASP A 226 16.82 -3.35 7.90
N ARG A 227 15.71 -2.78 8.40
CA ARG A 227 14.59 -3.52 9.02
C ARG A 227 13.39 -3.44 8.11
N LEU A 228 12.85 -4.59 7.70
CA LEU A 228 11.62 -4.65 6.91
C LEU A 228 10.43 -4.92 7.83
N PHE A 229 9.53 -3.96 7.93
CA PHE A 229 8.28 -4.07 8.68
C PHE A 229 7.20 -4.66 7.79
N VAL A 230 6.39 -5.56 8.35
CA VAL A 230 5.42 -6.36 7.59
C VAL A 230 4.09 -6.38 8.32
N THR A 231 3.05 -5.88 7.67
CA THR A 231 1.68 -5.94 8.21
C THR A 231 1.00 -7.23 7.78
N THR A 232 0.08 -7.70 8.61
CA THR A 232 -0.73 -8.89 8.34
C THR A 232 -2.18 -8.67 8.73
N ALA A 233 -3.08 -9.48 8.19
CA ALA A 233 -4.50 -9.46 8.52
C ALA A 233 -4.96 -10.81 9.10
N SER A 234 -6.05 -10.77 9.88
CA SER A 234 -6.74 -11.96 10.37
C SER A 234 -7.07 -12.92 9.21
N PRO A 235 -6.95 -14.25 9.39
CA PRO A 235 -7.33 -15.23 8.37
C PRO A 235 -8.83 -15.16 8.04
N GLU A 236 -9.65 -14.65 8.97
CA GLU A 236 -11.10 -14.45 8.80
C GLU A 236 -11.44 -13.42 7.71
N ALA A 237 -10.50 -12.55 7.33
CA ALA A 237 -10.65 -11.68 6.17
C ALA A 237 -10.57 -12.46 4.83
N SER A 238 -10.23 -13.75 4.87
CA SER A 238 -10.22 -14.69 3.75
C SER A 238 -11.21 -15.83 4.01
N PRO A 239 -12.53 -15.58 4.01
CA PRO A 239 -13.52 -16.59 4.39
C PRO A 239 -13.44 -17.86 3.51
N ASP A 240 -13.11 -17.72 2.23
CA ASP A 240 -12.96 -18.84 1.29
C ASP A 240 -11.68 -19.67 1.50
N ALA A 241 -10.81 -19.28 2.44
CA ALA A 241 -9.59 -20.02 2.75
C ALA A 241 -9.81 -21.15 3.77
N ASN A 242 -10.97 -21.21 4.44
CA ASN A 242 -11.24 -22.14 5.55
C ASN A 242 -10.11 -22.18 6.60
N ALA A 243 -9.49 -21.03 6.87
CA ALA A 243 -8.41 -20.87 7.82
C ALA A 243 -8.86 -20.06 9.04
N SER A 244 -8.28 -20.35 10.19
CA SER A 244 -8.65 -19.72 11.45
C SER A 244 -7.42 -19.20 12.20
N LEU A 245 -7.66 -18.41 13.26
CA LEU A 245 -6.58 -17.95 14.14
C LEU A 245 -5.88 -19.09 14.88
N SER A 246 -6.47 -20.28 15.02
CA SER A 246 -5.72 -21.42 15.58
C SER A 246 -4.67 -21.96 14.62
N ASP A 247 -4.90 -21.85 13.31
CA ASP A 247 -3.94 -22.28 12.29
C ASP A 247 -2.82 -21.23 12.10
N TYR A 248 -3.19 -19.95 12.20
CA TYR A 248 -2.29 -18.80 12.00
C TYR A 248 -2.38 -17.81 13.18
N PRO A 249 -1.82 -18.16 14.35
CA PRO A 249 -2.05 -17.43 15.61
C PRO A 249 -1.45 -16.03 15.69
N GLN A 250 -0.57 -15.66 14.76
CA GLN A 250 0.07 -14.34 14.70
C GLN A 250 -0.53 -13.46 13.59
N SER A 251 -1.62 -13.89 12.96
CA SER A 251 -2.32 -13.09 11.97
C SER A 251 -2.93 -11.83 12.59
N GLY A 252 -2.60 -10.67 12.04
CA GLY A 252 -2.95 -9.36 12.59
C GLY A 252 -1.80 -8.67 13.32
N ASP A 253 -0.69 -9.37 13.58
CA ASP A 253 0.51 -8.79 14.16
C ASP A 253 1.31 -7.97 13.13
N LEU A 254 2.12 -7.05 13.65
CA LEU A 254 3.22 -6.42 12.92
C LEU A 254 4.49 -7.26 13.10
N PHE A 255 5.09 -7.69 12.00
CA PHE A 255 6.36 -8.40 12.01
C PHE A 255 7.50 -7.47 11.62
N GLU A 256 8.69 -7.82 12.08
CA GLU A 256 9.95 -7.20 11.68
C GLU A 256 10.90 -8.28 11.18
N VAL A 257 11.49 -8.04 10.02
CA VAL A 257 12.51 -8.89 9.41
C VAL A 257 13.82 -8.12 9.41
N ASP A 258 14.82 -8.64 10.12
CA ASP A 258 16.18 -8.10 10.12
C ASP A 258 16.89 -8.48 8.82
N LEU A 259 17.24 -7.47 8.02
CA LEU A 259 17.95 -7.59 6.74
C LEU A 259 19.35 -6.97 6.80
N LYS A 260 19.88 -6.72 8.00
CA LYS A 260 21.21 -6.13 8.19
C LYS A 260 22.28 -6.89 7.43
N GLY A 261 23.08 -6.14 6.67
CA GLY A 261 24.15 -6.68 5.83
C GLY A 261 23.67 -7.40 4.56
N ARG A 262 22.36 -7.40 4.27
CA ARG A 262 21.79 -8.04 3.08
C ARG A 262 21.10 -7.03 2.16
N PHE A 263 20.08 -6.34 2.66
CA PHE A 263 19.30 -5.38 1.88
C PHE A 263 18.97 -4.15 2.72
N LYS A 264 18.84 -3.01 2.04
CA LYS A 264 18.41 -1.75 2.65
C LYS A 264 17.31 -1.11 1.83
N GLY A 265 16.39 -0.41 2.48
CA GLY A 265 15.37 0.40 1.85
C GLY A 265 15.94 1.53 1.03
N CYS A 266 15.11 2.05 0.12
CA CYS A 266 15.36 3.32 -0.52
C CYS A 266 15.35 4.45 0.52
N LYS A 267 16.28 5.41 0.41
CA LYS A 267 16.14 6.66 1.17
C LYS A 267 14.79 7.29 0.86
N TRP A 268 14.12 7.81 1.89
CA TRP A 268 12.83 8.51 1.84
C TRP A 268 12.73 9.47 0.65
N ARG A 269 12.07 9.01 -0.41
CA ARG A 269 11.88 9.74 -1.68
C ARG A 269 10.44 10.19 -1.89
N HIS A 270 9.53 9.73 -1.04
CA HIS A 270 8.10 9.65 -1.33
C HIS A 270 7.31 10.31 -0.21
N GLU A 271 7.35 11.64 -0.16
CA GLU A 271 6.57 12.46 0.77
C GLU A 271 5.57 13.29 -0.03
N PHE A 272 4.36 13.44 0.50
CA PHE A 272 3.32 14.25 -0.09
C PHE A 272 3.64 15.74 0.06
N ARG A 273 3.51 16.51 -1.02
CA ARG A 273 3.76 17.95 -1.05
C ARG A 273 2.47 18.73 -1.27
#